data_AF-A0A2S9F2S6-F1
#
_entry.id   AF-A0A2S9F2S6-F1
#
_cell.length_a   1.000
_cell.length_b   1.000
_cell.length_c   1.000
_cell.angle_alpha   90.00
_cell.angle_beta   90.00
_cell.angle_gamma   90.00
#
_symmetry.space_group_name_H-M   'P 1'
#
loop_
_entity.id
_entity.type
_entity.pdbx_description
1 polymer ?
#
loop_
_entity_poly.entity_id
_entity_poly.type
_entity_poly.pdbx_seq_one_letter_code
_entity_poly.pdbx_strand_id
1 'polypeptide(L)'
;MRPSRSASPMVNPSTLSPGRRFMLRPGWWRCSWQCRRTKDSTGCGPTPTDAAGRSPRWPPISWNAGYRCAISATRQRTCDDVATDYEASRPASAAQTRLAIAALTSTLTTNFDLPTLLDTVVENAQVGFAAHSAVVLLLDHRPNNGNDTEIQIVAQAQRSGSALDLTFQRSGPGLISARDGAVAMIADLADTQETRWEAYCAHAASKGLRSVRAFPIISFGTSVGSMVVHTEDPWGAERPNDFGQTLANLVAVALSLGTTDSRRTDTVNTINHLLHGITAIATATGVIAEISGVSVDDARLQLQRLARSHGQTATTYARAVLAAQRAHPDNPAVTGILRPPPDLTPPQRIDS
;
A
#
# COMPACT_ATOMS: atom_id res chain seq x y z
N MET A 1 28.99 33.59 -65.99
CA MET A 1 27.55 33.28 -66.15
C MET A 1 26.79 33.92 -65.01
N ARG A 2 25.81 34.77 -65.34
CA ARG A 2 24.94 35.52 -64.41
C ARG A 2 23.61 34.73 -64.20
N PRO A 3 22.63 35.18 -63.40
CA PRO A 3 22.26 34.62 -62.08
C PRO A 3 20.77 34.18 -62.02
N SER A 4 20.24 33.81 -60.85
CA SER A 4 18.88 34.27 -60.44
C SER A 4 18.62 34.12 -58.93
N ARG A 5 17.96 35.15 -58.39
CA ARG A 5 17.37 35.28 -57.04
C ARG A 5 15.89 34.88 -57.10
N SER A 6 15.35 34.35 -55.99
CA SER A 6 14.02 34.72 -55.43
C SER A 6 13.93 34.08 -54.03
N ALA A 7 13.80 34.84 -52.93
CA ALA A 7 12.63 35.55 -52.43
C ALA A 7 11.50 34.60 -51.97
N SER A 8 11.33 34.53 -50.65
CA SER A 8 10.26 33.85 -49.91
C SER A 8 8.86 34.36 -50.28
N PRO A 9 7.82 33.61 -49.87
CA PRO A 9 6.64 34.26 -49.33
C PRO A 9 6.30 33.78 -47.92
N MET A 10 5.94 34.76 -47.09
CA MET A 10 5.14 34.63 -45.88
C MET A 10 3.82 33.89 -46.18
N VAL A 11 3.40 33.03 -45.26
CA VAL A 11 1.98 32.65 -45.10
C VAL A 11 1.57 32.99 -43.67
N ASN A 12 0.77 34.04 -43.53
CA ASN A 12 0.01 34.42 -42.34
C ASN A 12 -1.45 33.91 -42.53
N PRO A 13 -2.30 33.80 -41.48
CA PRO A 13 -3.05 32.60 -41.17
C PRO A 13 -4.55 32.91 -41.18
N SER A 14 -5.26 32.60 -42.25
CA SER A 14 -6.68 32.94 -42.29
C SER A 14 -7.45 32.08 -43.27
N THR A 15 -7.70 30.83 -42.88
CA THR A 15 -8.78 29.98 -43.39
C THR A 15 -9.16 28.92 -42.33
N LEU A 16 -9.83 29.35 -41.27
CA LEU A 16 -10.65 28.45 -40.43
C LEU A 16 -12.07 29.01 -40.36
N SER A 17 -12.91 28.46 -41.22
CA SER A 17 -14.37 28.62 -41.17
C SER A 17 -14.95 27.88 -39.95
N PRO A 18 -16.14 28.30 -39.49
CA PRO A 18 -16.59 28.12 -38.12
C PRO A 18 -17.32 26.79 -37.90
N GLY A 19 -17.32 26.35 -36.64
CA GLY A 19 -18.42 25.56 -36.09
C GLY A 19 -18.24 24.05 -36.12
N ARG A 20 -17.61 23.50 -35.08
CA ARG A 20 -18.12 22.29 -34.43
C ARG A 20 -18.23 22.55 -32.93
N ARG A 21 -19.46 22.83 -32.52
CA ARG A 21 -19.90 22.76 -31.13
C ARG A 21 -19.58 21.36 -30.63
N PHE A 22 -18.69 21.23 -29.65
CA PHE A 22 -18.66 20.06 -28.79
C PHE A 22 -19.96 20.10 -27.96
N MET A 23 -20.98 19.41 -28.46
CA MET A 23 -22.14 19.03 -27.67
C MET A 23 -21.65 18.09 -26.58
N LEU A 24 -21.53 18.63 -25.37
CA LEU A 24 -21.58 17.85 -24.14
C LEU A 24 -22.90 17.07 -24.17
N ARG A 25 -22.82 15.75 -24.33
CA ARG A 25 -23.96 14.85 -24.12
C ARG A 25 -24.23 14.78 -22.60
N PRO A 26 -25.40 15.22 -22.11
CA PRO A 26 -25.83 14.97 -20.74
C PRO A 26 -26.65 13.67 -20.68
N GLY A 27 -26.44 12.89 -19.63
CA GLY A 27 -27.03 11.55 -19.45
C GLY A 27 -25.97 10.51 -19.81
N TRP A 28 -25.57 9.60 -18.94
CA TRP A 28 -26.40 8.75 -18.10
C TRP A 28 -25.67 8.46 -16.78
N TRP A 29 -26.07 9.11 -15.68
CA TRP A 29 -25.96 8.59 -14.31
C TRP A 29 -27.03 9.30 -13.48
N ARG A 30 -28.26 8.79 -13.53
CA ARG A 30 -29.27 9.07 -12.49
C ARG A 30 -29.17 7.95 -11.48
N CYS A 31 -28.54 8.21 -10.33
CA CYS A 31 -28.77 7.40 -9.13
C CYS A 31 -30.20 7.66 -8.64
N SER A 32 -31.15 6.86 -9.11
CA SER A 32 -32.48 6.77 -8.51
C SER A 32 -32.47 5.67 -7.46
N TRP A 33 -32.09 6.00 -6.23
CA TRP A 33 -32.48 5.20 -5.07
C TRP A 33 -33.96 5.44 -4.80
N GLN A 34 -34.82 4.68 -5.48
CA GLN A 34 -36.20 4.50 -5.05
C GLN A 34 -36.21 3.48 -3.92
N CYS A 35 -36.25 3.98 -2.69
CA CYS A 35 -36.60 3.23 -1.49
C CYS A 35 -37.98 2.57 -1.68
N ARG A 36 -38.01 1.33 -2.15
CA ARG A 36 -39.19 0.47 -2.05
C ARG A 36 -39.26 -0.03 -0.60
N ARG A 37 -40.03 0.68 0.23
CA ARG A 37 -40.46 0.20 1.55
C ARG A 37 -41.27 -1.08 1.35
N THR A 38 -40.72 -2.22 1.74
CA THR A 38 -41.53 -3.38 2.15
C THR A 38 -41.75 -3.26 3.65
N LYS A 39 -43.01 -2.98 4.02
CA LYS A 39 -43.54 -3.15 5.37
C LYS A 39 -43.55 -4.63 5.68
N ASP A 40 -42.88 -5.02 6.76
CA ASP A 40 -43.28 -6.01 7.77
C ASP A 40 -42.28 -5.84 8.93
N SER A 41 -42.60 -4.96 9.89
CA SER A 41 -42.89 -5.30 11.31
C SER A 41 -41.85 -6.25 11.91
N THR A 42 -40.96 -5.84 12.82
CA THR A 42 -41.27 -5.30 14.16
C THR A 42 -40.25 -4.24 14.58
N GLY A 43 -40.75 -3.06 14.99
CA GLY A 43 -39.94 -1.93 15.42
C GLY A 43 -39.47 -2.01 16.87
N CYS A 44 -38.27 -1.50 17.12
CA CYS A 44 -37.87 -0.99 18.44
C CYS A 44 -38.44 0.42 18.59
N GLY A 45 -39.57 0.53 19.27
CA GLY A 45 -40.01 1.81 19.86
C GLY A 45 -39.24 2.10 21.15
N PRO A 46 -39.25 3.35 21.65
CA PRO A 46 -38.55 3.72 22.87
C PRO A 46 -39.16 3.01 24.08
N THR A 47 -38.30 2.52 24.98
CA THR A 47 -38.65 1.88 26.24
C THR A 47 -39.56 2.77 27.11
N PRO A 48 -40.68 2.26 27.66
CA PRO A 48 -41.43 2.99 28.67
C PRO A 48 -40.59 3.07 29.94
N THR A 49 -40.39 4.30 30.42
CA THR A 49 -39.75 4.58 31.71
C THR A 49 -40.82 4.54 32.77
N ASP A 50 -40.62 3.75 33.83
CA ASP A 50 -41.56 3.70 34.95
C ASP A 50 -41.41 4.96 35.83
N ALA A 51 -42.51 5.48 36.37
CA ALA A 51 -42.65 6.83 36.95
C ALA A 51 -41.94 7.05 38.31
N ALA A 52 -40.93 6.24 38.65
CA ALA A 52 -40.26 6.28 39.96
C ALA A 52 -38.72 6.19 39.92
N GLY A 53 -38.07 6.33 38.75
CA GLY A 53 -36.62 6.63 38.66
C GLY A 53 -35.67 5.67 39.40
N ARG A 54 -35.91 4.36 39.34
CA ARG A 54 -34.98 3.35 39.89
C ARG A 54 -34.67 2.23 38.88
N SER A 55 -33.39 1.89 38.79
CA SER A 55 -32.82 0.89 37.87
C SER A 55 -33.28 -0.53 38.22
N PRO A 56 -33.70 -1.38 37.24
CA PRO A 56 -33.98 -2.78 37.52
C PRO A 56 -32.66 -3.55 37.72
N ARG A 57 -32.49 -4.16 38.90
CA ARG A 57 -31.53 -5.23 39.13
C ARG A 57 -31.95 -6.47 38.35
N TRP A 58 -31.12 -6.94 37.44
CA TRP A 58 -31.31 -8.21 36.74
C TRP A 58 -31.21 -9.40 37.73
N PRO A 59 -32.10 -10.40 37.68
CA PRO A 59 -31.88 -11.68 38.34
C PRO A 59 -30.95 -12.57 37.50
N PRO A 60 -30.28 -13.57 38.09
CA PRO A 60 -29.39 -14.46 37.36
C PRO A 60 -30.22 -15.39 36.48
N ILE A 61 -30.05 -15.32 35.16
CA ILE A 61 -30.70 -16.25 34.23
C ILE A 61 -29.93 -17.57 34.30
N SER A 62 -30.52 -18.55 34.96
CA SER A 62 -30.18 -19.97 34.86
C SER A 62 -30.45 -20.47 33.44
N TRP A 63 -29.44 -21.06 32.80
CA TRP A 63 -29.58 -21.74 31.52
C TRP A 63 -30.45 -22.99 31.67
N ASN A 64 -31.65 -22.97 31.09
CA ASN A 64 -32.43 -24.18 30.91
C ASN A 64 -31.81 -25.03 29.79
N ALA A 65 -31.55 -26.28 30.14
CA ALA A 65 -31.08 -27.35 29.28
C ALA A 65 -31.97 -27.52 28.04
N GLY A 66 -31.36 -27.61 26.86
CA GLY A 66 -32.14 -27.90 25.64
C GLY A 66 -31.42 -27.87 24.30
N TYR A 67 -30.21 -27.32 24.19
CA TYR A 67 -29.47 -27.32 22.92
C TYR A 67 -28.18 -28.14 23.05
N ARG A 68 -28.27 -29.42 22.66
CA ARG A 68 -27.08 -30.21 22.30
C ARG A 68 -26.60 -29.70 20.95
N CYS A 69 -25.67 -28.76 20.96
CA CYS A 69 -24.86 -28.45 19.79
C CYS A 69 -23.80 -29.55 19.68
N ALA A 70 -24.03 -30.50 18.77
CA ALA A 70 -23.02 -31.47 18.37
C ALA A 70 -22.03 -30.75 17.43
N ILE A 71 -21.00 -30.14 18.02
CA ILE A 71 -19.80 -29.74 17.28
C ILE A 71 -18.65 -30.57 17.84
N SER A 72 -18.12 -31.41 16.96
CA SER A 72 -16.89 -32.18 17.13
C SER A 72 -15.73 -31.28 17.57
N ALA A 73 -14.89 -31.83 18.43
CA ALA A 73 -13.76 -31.18 19.07
C ALA A 73 -12.82 -30.42 18.10
N THR A 74 -12.93 -29.10 18.06
CA THR A 74 -11.85 -28.22 17.61
C THR A 74 -11.94 -26.86 18.33
N ARG A 75 -11.06 -26.65 19.31
CA ARG A 75 -10.63 -25.37 19.92
C ARG A 75 -11.74 -24.34 20.20
N GLN A 76 -12.25 -24.31 21.43
CA GLN A 76 -13.11 -23.23 21.93
C GLN A 76 -12.32 -21.90 21.91
N ARG A 77 -12.66 -21.01 20.98
CA ARG A 77 -12.23 -19.61 21.01
C ARG A 77 -12.98 -18.90 22.13
N THR A 78 -12.24 -18.18 22.97
CA THR A 78 -12.80 -17.39 24.07
C THR A 78 -13.36 -16.06 23.55
N CYS A 79 -14.25 -15.41 24.31
CA CYS A 79 -14.76 -14.09 23.95
C CYS A 79 -13.64 -13.04 23.84
N ASP A 80 -12.53 -13.24 24.57
CA ASP A 80 -11.34 -12.40 24.48
C ASP A 80 -10.65 -12.56 23.12
N ASP A 81 -10.49 -13.80 22.61
CA ASP A 81 -9.95 -14.05 21.27
C ASP A 81 -10.77 -13.33 20.18
N VAL A 82 -12.11 -13.39 20.30
CA VAL A 82 -13.05 -12.72 19.38
C VAL A 82 -12.97 -11.19 19.49
N ALA A 83 -12.74 -10.64 20.69
CA ALA A 83 -12.58 -9.20 20.88
C ALA A 83 -11.27 -8.69 20.27
N THR A 84 -10.15 -9.42 20.43
CA THR A 84 -8.88 -9.12 19.77
C THR A 84 -8.97 -9.24 18.24
N ASP A 85 -9.65 -10.27 17.72
CA ASP A 85 -9.87 -10.44 16.28
C ASP A 85 -10.76 -9.33 15.71
N TYR A 86 -11.75 -8.86 16.47
CA TYR A 86 -12.64 -7.76 16.09
C TYR A 86 -11.95 -6.39 16.11
N GLU A 87 -11.10 -6.13 17.11
CA GLU A 87 -10.35 -4.87 17.23
C GLU A 87 -9.21 -4.78 16.19
N ALA A 88 -8.61 -5.91 15.83
CA ALA A 88 -7.65 -6.03 14.73
C ALA A 88 -8.28 -5.85 13.33
N SER A 89 -9.60 -6.00 13.20
CA SER A 89 -10.35 -5.92 11.94
C SER A 89 -11.02 -4.56 11.69
N ARG A 90 -10.87 -3.58 12.60
CA ARG A 90 -11.39 -2.22 12.36
C ARG A 90 -10.49 -1.48 11.36
N PRO A 91 -11.06 -0.72 10.41
CA PRO A 91 -10.29 0.17 9.57
C PRO A 91 -9.51 1.18 10.43
N ALA A 92 -8.39 1.66 9.90
CA ALA A 92 -7.50 2.59 10.58
C ALA A 92 -8.28 3.70 11.28
N SER A 93 -8.10 3.79 12.60
CA SER A 93 -8.62 4.93 13.35
C SER A 93 -7.94 6.22 12.86
N ALA A 94 -8.59 7.37 13.05
CA ALA A 94 -7.97 8.66 12.76
C ALA A 94 -6.62 8.86 13.50
N ALA A 95 -6.39 8.18 14.62
CA ALA A 95 -5.10 8.16 15.30
C ALA A 95 -4.05 7.37 14.50
N GLN A 96 -4.41 6.20 13.97
CA GLN A 96 -3.51 5.35 13.19
C GLN A 96 -3.13 6.00 11.86
N THR A 97 -4.07 6.64 11.17
CA THR A 97 -3.78 7.44 9.97
C THR A 97 -2.75 8.54 10.28
N ARG A 98 -2.91 9.26 11.39
CA ARG A 98 -1.96 10.31 11.80
C ARG A 98 -0.57 9.73 12.12
N LEU A 99 -0.51 8.59 12.80
CA LEU A 99 0.76 7.92 13.11
C LEU A 99 1.48 7.42 11.85
N ALA A 100 0.75 6.83 10.91
CA ALA A 100 1.30 6.39 9.63
C ALA A 100 1.89 7.57 8.84
N ILE A 101 1.15 8.67 8.73
CA ILE A 101 1.62 9.90 8.06
C ILE A 101 2.84 10.48 8.76
N ALA A 102 2.83 10.55 10.11
CA ALA A 102 3.95 11.05 10.89
C ALA A 102 5.20 10.18 10.72
N ALA A 103 5.06 8.86 10.77
CA ALA A 103 6.16 7.93 10.55
C ALA A 103 6.77 8.09 9.15
N LEU A 104 5.93 8.15 8.12
CA LEU A 104 6.38 8.33 6.74
C LEU A 104 7.02 9.69 6.51
N THR A 105 6.44 10.76 7.06
CA THR A 105 7.01 12.11 6.97
C THR A 105 8.34 12.20 7.73
N SER A 106 8.47 11.53 8.88
CA SER A 106 9.74 11.42 9.61
C SER A 106 10.82 10.77 8.74
N THR A 107 10.50 9.72 7.99
CA THR A 107 11.44 9.09 7.04
C THR A 107 11.89 10.07 5.95
N LEU A 108 10.99 10.96 5.49
CA LEU A 108 11.31 12.01 4.51
C LEU A 108 12.18 13.14 5.08
N THR A 109 12.08 13.45 6.37
CA THR A 109 12.82 14.54 7.03
C THR A 109 14.15 14.11 7.66
N THR A 110 14.46 12.83 7.66
CA THR A 110 15.73 12.28 8.19
C THR A 110 16.63 11.85 7.02
N ASN A 111 17.59 10.95 7.26
CA ASN A 111 18.34 10.30 6.19
C ASN A 111 17.39 9.48 5.31
N PHE A 112 16.94 10.11 4.21
CA PHE A 112 15.97 9.55 3.29
C PHE A 112 16.47 8.26 2.64
N ASP A 113 15.63 7.23 2.68
CA ASP A 113 15.90 5.93 2.09
C ASP A 113 14.64 5.38 1.42
N LEU A 114 14.61 5.43 0.08
CA LEU A 114 13.42 5.10 -0.70
C LEU A 114 12.91 3.67 -0.45
N PRO A 115 13.73 2.61 -0.50
CA PRO A 115 13.28 1.25 -0.14
C PRO A 115 12.62 1.16 1.23
N THR A 116 13.24 1.76 2.25
CA THR A 116 12.71 1.75 3.63
C THR A 116 11.37 2.46 3.72
N LEU A 117 11.21 3.58 3.01
CA LEU A 117 9.93 4.29 2.96
C LEU A 117 8.85 3.44 2.30
N LEU A 118 9.16 2.78 1.18
CA LEU A 118 8.19 1.94 0.47
C LEU A 118 7.73 0.75 1.31
N ASP A 119 8.66 0.09 2.01
CA ASP A 119 8.34 -0.97 2.98
C ASP A 119 7.43 -0.43 4.09
N THR A 120 7.76 0.75 4.64
CA THR A 120 6.94 1.39 5.67
C THR A 120 5.53 1.70 5.16
N VAL A 121 5.38 2.11 3.90
CA VAL A 121 4.08 2.39 3.28
C VAL A 121 3.23 1.13 3.18
N VAL A 122 3.78 0.04 2.62
CA VAL A 122 3.01 -1.20 2.44
C VAL A 122 2.64 -1.83 3.79
N GLU A 123 3.51 -1.75 4.80
CA GLU A 123 3.19 -2.20 6.16
C GLU A 123 2.04 -1.38 6.76
N ASN A 124 2.10 -0.04 6.67
CA ASN A 124 1.03 0.82 7.20
C ASN A 124 -0.28 0.66 6.43
N ALA A 125 -0.23 0.42 5.12
CA ALA A 125 -1.41 0.09 4.33
C ALA A 125 -2.00 -1.26 4.78
N GLN A 126 -1.16 -2.28 4.96
CA GLN A 126 -1.59 -3.61 5.35
C GLN A 126 -2.28 -3.60 6.72
N VAL A 127 -1.65 -2.97 7.71
CA VAL A 127 -2.24 -2.85 9.05
C VAL A 127 -3.46 -1.92 9.03
N GLY A 128 -3.36 -0.76 8.37
CA GLY A 128 -4.42 0.25 8.40
C GLY A 128 -5.70 -0.14 7.67
N PHE A 129 -5.64 -1.06 6.70
CA PHE A 129 -6.82 -1.60 6.03
C PHE A 129 -7.28 -2.96 6.56
N ALA A 130 -6.59 -3.52 7.57
CA ALA A 130 -6.69 -4.93 7.94
C ALA A 130 -6.60 -5.83 6.69
N ALA A 131 -5.65 -5.51 5.82
CA ALA A 131 -5.54 -6.11 4.50
C ALA A 131 -4.81 -7.46 4.58
N HIS A 132 -5.16 -8.36 3.66
CA HIS A 132 -4.38 -9.56 3.41
C HIS A 132 -3.00 -9.20 2.86
N SER A 133 -2.98 -8.28 1.89
CA SER A 133 -1.75 -7.79 1.27
C SER A 133 -1.85 -6.34 0.83
N ALA A 134 -0.71 -5.66 0.81
CA ALA A 134 -0.51 -4.36 0.21
C ALA A 134 0.75 -4.38 -0.67
N VAL A 135 0.70 -3.75 -1.83
CA VAL A 135 1.75 -3.83 -2.87
C VAL A 135 1.94 -2.47 -3.50
N VAL A 136 3.18 -2.06 -3.76
CA VAL A 136 3.47 -0.90 -4.62
C VAL A 136 3.99 -1.40 -5.97
N LEU A 137 3.36 -0.91 -7.04
CA LEU A 137 3.68 -1.18 -8.43
C LEU A 137 4.18 0.10 -9.08
N LEU A 138 5.30 0.05 -9.81
CA LEU A 138 5.76 1.14 -10.66
C LEU A 138 5.71 0.72 -12.13
N LEU A 139 5.39 1.67 -13.01
CA LEU A 139 5.48 1.47 -14.46
C LEU A 139 6.95 1.50 -14.88
N ASP A 140 7.40 0.46 -15.57
CA ASP A 140 8.68 0.44 -16.26
C ASP A 140 8.49 0.89 -17.71
N HIS A 141 8.94 2.11 -18.00
CA HIS A 141 8.86 2.72 -19.33
C HIS A 141 10.08 2.39 -20.21
N ARG A 142 10.87 1.37 -19.88
CA ARG A 142 11.93 0.90 -20.78
C ARG A 142 11.35 0.67 -22.18
N PRO A 143 12.00 1.19 -23.24
CA PRO A 143 11.65 0.83 -24.61
C PRO A 143 12.05 -0.64 -24.80
N ASN A 144 11.16 -1.56 -24.46
CA ASN A 144 11.31 -2.96 -24.82
C ASN A 144 10.90 -3.12 -26.28
N ASN A 145 11.49 -4.10 -26.96
CA ASN A 145 11.25 -4.39 -28.39
C ASN A 145 9.81 -4.89 -28.69
N GLY A 146 8.89 -4.74 -27.74
CA GLY A 146 7.47 -5.02 -27.80
C GLY A 146 6.73 -4.04 -26.89
N ASN A 147 5.57 -3.56 -27.36
CA ASN A 147 4.84 -2.39 -26.89
C ASN A 147 4.18 -2.50 -25.49
N ASP A 148 4.68 -3.36 -24.61
CA ASP A 148 4.04 -3.64 -23.32
C ASP A 148 4.78 -2.92 -22.20
N THR A 149 4.11 -1.93 -21.59
CA THR A 149 4.60 -1.28 -20.37
C THR A 149 4.61 -2.32 -19.26
N GLU A 150 5.81 -2.76 -18.88
CA GLU A 150 6.00 -3.74 -17.83
C GLU A 150 5.81 -3.05 -16.46
N ILE A 151 5.18 -3.74 -15.52
CA ILE A 151 5.09 -3.27 -14.14
C ILE A 151 6.14 -3.95 -13.28
N GLN A 152 6.69 -3.20 -12.33
CA GLN A 152 7.65 -3.69 -11.36
C GLN A 152 7.03 -3.59 -9.97
N ILE A 153 7.03 -4.71 -9.24
CA ILE A 153 6.67 -4.72 -7.82
C ILE A 153 7.87 -4.22 -7.04
N VAL A 154 7.69 -3.12 -6.32
CA VAL A 154 8.77 -2.43 -5.61
C VAL A 154 8.63 -2.44 -4.11
N ALA A 155 7.50 -2.86 -3.58
CA ALA A 155 7.33 -3.17 -2.16
C ALA A 155 6.09 -4.04 -1.97
N GLN A 156 6.10 -4.86 -0.94
CA GLN A 156 4.98 -5.72 -0.58
C GLN A 156 4.94 -5.96 0.92
N ALA A 157 3.73 -6.04 1.46
CA ALA A 157 3.44 -6.55 2.79
C ALA A 157 2.30 -7.55 2.68
N GLN A 158 2.38 -8.66 3.42
CA GLN A 158 1.33 -9.67 3.49
C GLN A 158 1.24 -10.25 4.90
N ARG A 159 0.07 -10.76 5.26
CA ARG A 159 -0.14 -11.44 6.54
C ARG A 159 0.76 -12.68 6.64
N SER A 160 1.44 -12.86 7.78
CA SER A 160 2.37 -13.98 8.01
C SER A 160 1.71 -15.33 7.73
N GLY A 161 2.43 -16.21 7.04
CA GLY A 161 1.95 -17.55 6.67
C GLY A 161 1.15 -17.62 5.35
N SER A 162 0.91 -16.49 4.70
CA SER A 162 0.40 -16.44 3.32
C SER A 162 1.58 -16.41 2.33
N ALA A 163 1.43 -17.10 1.21
CA ALA A 163 2.29 -16.97 0.04
C ALA A 163 1.41 -16.61 -1.16
N LEU A 164 1.07 -15.33 -1.26
CA LEU A 164 0.38 -14.81 -2.43
C LEU A 164 1.41 -14.63 -3.55
N ASP A 165 1.27 -15.42 -4.61
CA ASP A 165 1.99 -15.14 -5.85
C ASP A 165 1.46 -13.80 -6.38
N LEU A 166 2.29 -12.76 -6.41
CA LEU A 166 1.89 -11.42 -6.87
C LEU A 166 2.07 -11.23 -8.38
N THR A 167 2.51 -12.24 -9.13
CA THR A 167 2.70 -12.11 -10.58
C THR A 167 1.40 -11.80 -11.33
N PHE A 168 0.23 -12.18 -10.77
CA PHE A 168 -1.09 -11.83 -11.33
C PHE A 168 -1.37 -10.32 -11.37
N GLN A 169 -0.62 -9.51 -10.60
CA GLN A 169 -0.70 -8.04 -10.59
C GLN A 169 -0.34 -7.43 -11.95
N ARG A 170 0.31 -8.21 -12.84
CA ARG A 170 0.58 -7.85 -14.24
C ARG A 170 -0.68 -7.64 -15.08
N SER A 171 -1.85 -7.91 -14.50
CA SER A 171 -3.16 -7.60 -15.06
C SER A 171 -4.08 -7.08 -13.94
N GLY A 172 -5.24 -6.54 -14.30
CA GLY A 172 -6.25 -6.18 -13.32
C GLY A 172 -6.19 -4.73 -12.81
N PRO A 173 -6.82 -4.45 -11.66
CA PRO A 173 -7.01 -3.09 -11.14
C PRO A 173 -5.71 -2.32 -10.91
N GLY A 174 -4.66 -2.99 -10.43
CA GLY A 174 -3.37 -2.36 -10.17
C GLY A 174 -2.74 -1.74 -11.42
N LEU A 175 -2.71 -2.51 -12.51
CA LEU A 175 -2.17 -2.06 -13.79
C LEU A 175 -3.01 -0.92 -14.40
N ILE A 176 -4.34 -1.05 -14.40
CA ILE A 176 -5.23 -0.02 -14.96
C ILE A 176 -5.12 1.28 -14.16
N SER A 177 -5.09 1.18 -12.83
CA SER A 177 -4.88 2.35 -11.97
C SER A 177 -3.54 3.05 -12.25
N ALA A 178 -2.47 2.26 -12.42
CA ALA A 178 -1.15 2.78 -12.74
C ALA A 178 -1.13 3.45 -14.13
N ARG A 179 -1.80 2.88 -15.14
CA ARG A 179 -1.85 3.44 -16.50
C ARG A 179 -2.72 4.69 -16.60
N ASP A 180 -3.92 4.65 -16.02
CA ASP A 180 -4.93 5.70 -16.17
C ASP A 180 -4.79 6.84 -15.15
N GLY A 181 -4.01 6.62 -14.08
CA GLY A 181 -3.88 7.59 -12.99
C GLY A 181 -5.16 7.77 -12.17
N ALA A 182 -6.03 6.75 -12.16
CA ALA A 182 -7.31 6.76 -11.46
C ALA A 182 -7.43 5.58 -10.50
N VAL A 183 -8.29 5.70 -9.48
CA VAL A 183 -8.58 4.57 -8.58
C VAL A 183 -9.31 3.49 -9.36
N ALA A 184 -8.82 2.25 -9.27
CA ALA A 184 -9.50 1.06 -9.80
C ALA A 184 -9.82 0.11 -8.65
N MET A 185 -10.98 -0.53 -8.68
CA MET A 185 -11.42 -1.40 -7.58
C MET A 185 -12.39 -2.48 -8.03
N ILE A 186 -12.45 -3.54 -7.23
CA ILE A 186 -13.49 -4.57 -7.22
C ILE A 186 -13.95 -4.69 -5.78
N ALA A 187 -15.22 -4.35 -5.51
CA ALA A 187 -15.76 -4.29 -4.15
C ALA A 187 -16.04 -5.69 -3.58
N ASP A 188 -16.48 -6.64 -4.40
CA ASP A 188 -16.57 -8.04 -4.03
C ASP A 188 -16.18 -8.91 -5.22
N LEU A 189 -15.11 -9.70 -5.10
CA LEU A 189 -14.63 -10.63 -6.12
C LEU A 189 -15.59 -11.81 -6.33
N ALA A 190 -16.53 -12.03 -5.41
CA ALA A 190 -17.61 -13.01 -5.57
C ALA A 190 -18.81 -12.46 -6.38
N ASP A 191 -18.82 -11.17 -6.73
CA ASP A 191 -19.87 -10.59 -7.57
C ASP A 191 -19.76 -11.11 -9.01
N THR A 192 -20.75 -11.89 -9.43
CA THR A 192 -20.82 -12.47 -10.78
C THR A 192 -21.06 -11.42 -11.87
N GLN A 193 -21.41 -10.19 -11.50
CA GLN A 193 -21.55 -9.08 -12.45
C GLN A 193 -20.20 -8.42 -12.80
N GLU A 194 -19.12 -8.72 -12.06
CA GLU A 194 -17.80 -8.20 -12.37
C GLU A 194 -17.13 -9.00 -13.50
N THR A 195 -17.07 -8.41 -14.70
CA THR A 195 -16.55 -9.05 -15.92
C THR A 195 -15.28 -8.39 -16.48
N ARG A 196 -14.79 -7.29 -15.90
CA ARG A 196 -13.65 -6.54 -16.48
C ARG A 196 -12.33 -7.30 -16.42
N TRP A 197 -12.18 -8.15 -15.41
CA TRP A 197 -10.92 -8.85 -15.13
C TRP A 197 -11.15 -10.30 -14.68
N GLU A 198 -11.92 -11.08 -15.45
CA GLU A 198 -12.33 -12.45 -15.06
C GLU A 198 -11.17 -13.35 -14.61
N ALA A 199 -10.05 -13.38 -15.34
CA ALA A 199 -8.87 -14.17 -14.97
C ALA A 199 -8.24 -13.70 -13.65
N TYR A 200 -8.20 -12.38 -13.43
CA TYR A 200 -7.74 -11.80 -12.17
C TYR A 200 -8.67 -12.18 -11.02
N CYS A 201 -9.99 -12.06 -11.23
CA CYS A 201 -10.99 -12.39 -10.22
C CYS A 201 -10.90 -13.86 -9.82
N ALA A 202 -10.83 -14.77 -10.79
CA ALA A 202 -10.68 -16.20 -10.54
C ALA A 202 -9.40 -16.52 -9.75
N HIS A 203 -8.27 -15.91 -10.12
CA HIS A 203 -7.00 -16.11 -9.41
C HIS A 203 -7.07 -15.56 -7.99
N ALA A 204 -7.49 -14.31 -7.81
CA ALA A 204 -7.58 -13.66 -6.51
C ALA A 204 -8.55 -14.40 -5.56
N ALA A 205 -9.71 -14.82 -6.06
CA ALA A 205 -10.68 -15.60 -5.29
C ALA A 205 -10.11 -16.97 -4.88
N SER A 206 -9.33 -17.64 -5.74
CA SER A 206 -8.66 -18.91 -5.39
C SER A 206 -7.65 -18.78 -4.24
N LYS A 207 -7.21 -17.56 -3.95
CA LYS A 207 -6.29 -17.21 -2.85
C LYS A 207 -7.03 -16.71 -1.60
N GLY A 208 -8.36 -16.77 -1.58
CA GLY A 208 -9.18 -16.34 -0.44
C GLY A 208 -9.43 -14.83 -0.40
N LEU A 209 -9.04 -14.08 -1.44
CA LEU A 209 -9.30 -12.64 -1.50
C LEU A 209 -10.77 -12.38 -1.88
N ARG A 210 -11.35 -11.35 -1.29
CA ARG A 210 -12.73 -10.90 -1.57
C ARG A 210 -12.82 -9.50 -2.12
N SER A 211 -11.81 -8.65 -1.97
CA SER A 211 -11.84 -7.35 -2.62
C SER A 211 -10.45 -6.81 -2.94
N VAL A 212 -10.40 -5.84 -3.84
CA VAL A 212 -9.17 -5.14 -4.20
C VAL A 212 -9.44 -3.67 -4.48
N ARG A 213 -8.51 -2.81 -4.06
CA ARG A 213 -8.47 -1.40 -4.46
C ARG A 213 -7.05 -0.99 -4.82
N ALA A 214 -6.91 -0.30 -5.94
CA ALA A 214 -5.67 0.26 -6.43
C ALA A 214 -5.74 1.79 -6.41
N PHE A 215 -4.75 2.42 -5.78
CA PHE A 215 -4.61 3.86 -5.61
C PHE A 215 -3.49 4.36 -6.53
N PRO A 216 -3.74 5.32 -7.43
CA PRO A 216 -2.73 5.80 -8.36
C PRO A 216 -1.63 6.57 -7.64
N ILE A 217 -0.39 6.36 -8.06
CA ILE A 217 0.79 7.10 -7.62
C ILE A 217 1.09 8.11 -8.73
N ILE A 218 0.80 9.38 -8.48
CA ILE A 218 0.94 10.46 -9.47
C ILE A 218 2.07 11.38 -9.03
N SER A 219 3.13 11.43 -9.82
CA SER A 219 4.30 12.30 -9.60
C SER A 219 4.38 13.33 -10.72
N PHE A 220 4.49 14.63 -10.36
CA PHE A 220 4.52 15.75 -11.31
C PHE A 220 3.42 15.69 -12.40
N GLY A 221 2.20 15.29 -12.02
CA GLY A 221 1.05 15.19 -12.94
C GLY A 221 1.09 13.98 -13.88
N THR A 222 2.08 13.09 -13.74
CA THR A 222 2.20 11.84 -14.51
C THR A 222 1.97 10.66 -13.58
N SER A 223 1.15 9.69 -14.01
CA SER A 223 1.01 8.44 -13.28
C SER A 223 2.27 7.61 -13.45
N VAL A 224 2.91 7.25 -12.33
CA VAL A 224 4.17 6.48 -12.31
C VAL A 224 3.98 5.08 -11.75
N GLY A 225 2.80 4.76 -11.23
CA GLY A 225 2.53 3.50 -10.55
C GLY A 225 1.18 3.47 -9.84
N SER A 226 0.97 2.43 -9.04
CA SER A 226 -0.18 2.31 -8.14
C SER A 226 0.18 1.55 -6.86
N MET A 227 -0.53 1.84 -5.78
CA MET A 227 -0.53 1.04 -4.56
C MET A 227 -1.79 0.18 -4.54
N VAL A 228 -1.65 -1.13 -4.42
CA VAL A 228 -2.74 -2.10 -4.46
C VAL A 228 -2.94 -2.72 -3.08
N VAL A 229 -4.18 -2.79 -2.63
CA VAL A 229 -4.59 -3.37 -1.35
C VAL A 229 -5.62 -4.46 -1.60
N HIS A 230 -5.43 -5.62 -0.99
CA HIS A 230 -6.34 -6.77 -1.06
C HIS A 230 -6.87 -7.15 0.31
N THR A 231 -8.16 -7.50 0.39
CA THR A 231 -8.81 -7.91 1.64
C THR A 231 -9.52 -9.27 1.47
N GLU A 232 -9.76 -9.96 2.60
CA GLU A 232 -10.45 -11.27 2.66
C GLU A 232 -11.98 -11.13 2.81
N ASP A 233 -12.46 -9.90 2.95
CA ASP A 233 -13.86 -9.50 2.99
C ASP A 233 -14.17 -8.46 1.90
N PRO A 234 -15.45 -8.28 1.51
CA PRO A 234 -15.83 -7.23 0.58
C PRO A 234 -15.36 -5.84 1.04
N TRP A 235 -15.07 -4.95 0.10
CA TRP A 235 -14.62 -3.60 0.41
C TRP A 235 -15.76 -2.79 1.04
N GLY A 236 -15.77 -2.72 2.37
CA GLY A 236 -16.79 -1.98 3.12
C GLY A 236 -16.63 -0.46 3.08
N ALA A 237 -17.70 0.25 3.41
CA ALA A 237 -17.76 1.72 3.38
C ALA A 237 -16.91 2.37 4.48
N GLU A 238 -16.57 1.62 5.52
CA GLU A 238 -15.75 2.03 6.65
C GLU A 238 -14.26 2.19 6.31
N ARG A 239 -13.79 1.62 5.19
CA ARG A 239 -12.40 1.75 4.74
C ARG A 239 -12.16 3.11 4.06
N PRO A 240 -11.34 4.00 4.64
CA PRO A 240 -11.17 5.36 4.14
C PRO A 240 -10.42 5.39 2.80
N ASN A 241 -11.02 5.97 1.77
CA ASN A 241 -10.36 6.13 0.46
C ASN A 241 -9.21 7.14 0.51
N ASP A 242 -9.38 8.19 1.31
CA ASP A 242 -8.40 9.24 1.57
C ASP A 242 -7.12 8.67 2.18
N PHE A 243 -7.22 7.75 3.15
CA PHE A 243 -6.04 7.11 3.75
C PHE A 243 -5.16 6.43 2.70
N GLY A 244 -5.75 5.61 1.83
CA GLY A 244 -5.01 4.90 0.77
C GLY A 244 -4.39 5.87 -0.24
N GLN A 245 -5.13 6.92 -0.64
CA GLN A 245 -4.59 7.93 -1.54
C GLN A 245 -3.47 8.76 -0.87
N THR A 246 -3.56 9.06 0.42
CA THR A 246 -2.50 9.75 1.16
C THR A 246 -1.22 8.94 1.16
N LEU A 247 -1.29 7.63 1.42
CA LEU A 247 -0.13 6.74 1.33
C LEU A 247 0.47 6.71 -0.08
N ALA A 248 -0.37 6.60 -1.12
CA ALA A 248 0.10 6.66 -2.51
C ALA A 248 0.75 8.01 -2.87
N ASN A 249 0.25 9.12 -2.34
CA ASN A 249 0.85 10.45 -2.52
C ASN A 249 2.20 10.57 -1.81
N LEU A 250 2.37 9.96 -0.63
CA LEU A 250 3.66 9.92 0.06
C LEU A 250 4.69 9.11 -0.72
N VAL A 251 4.28 8.01 -1.37
CA VAL A 251 5.13 7.29 -2.33
C VAL A 251 5.54 8.20 -3.49
N ALA A 252 4.60 8.95 -4.08
CA ALA A 252 4.91 9.86 -5.17
C ALA A 252 5.94 10.93 -4.77
N VAL A 253 5.81 11.52 -3.57
CA VAL A 253 6.77 12.48 -3.01
C VAL A 253 8.15 11.82 -2.81
N ALA A 254 8.18 10.63 -2.23
CA ALA A 254 9.43 9.89 -2.01
C ALA A 254 10.15 9.58 -3.33
N LEU A 255 9.42 9.14 -4.36
CA LEU A 255 9.99 8.90 -5.69
C LEU A 255 10.58 10.18 -6.29
N SER A 256 9.93 11.33 -6.12
CA SER A 256 10.44 12.63 -6.58
C SER A 256 11.71 13.07 -5.85
N LEU A 257 11.92 12.66 -4.59
CA LEU A 257 13.12 12.99 -3.82
C LEU A 257 14.30 12.07 -4.17
N GLY A 258 14.02 10.81 -4.53
CA GLY A 258 15.04 9.83 -4.93
C GLY A 258 15.68 10.10 -6.29
N THR A 259 15.08 10.96 -7.12
CA THR A 259 15.61 11.36 -8.43
C THR A 259 16.49 12.61 -8.28
N THR A 260 17.74 12.45 -7.83
CA THR A 260 18.67 13.58 -7.61
C THR A 260 19.18 14.21 -8.91
N ASP A 261 18.96 13.61 -10.08
CA ASP A 261 19.49 14.18 -11.33
C ASP A 261 18.53 14.04 -12.52
N SER A 262 18.49 15.12 -13.29
CA SER A 262 17.78 15.35 -14.54
C SER A 262 16.24 15.46 -14.56
N ARG A 263 15.83 16.54 -15.21
CA ARG A 263 14.47 16.97 -15.52
C ARG A 263 13.88 16.11 -16.66
N ARG A 264 13.67 14.84 -16.38
CA ARG A 264 12.72 13.90 -17.00
C ARG A 264 12.91 12.60 -16.26
N THR A 265 11.82 12.08 -15.72
CA THR A 265 11.73 10.88 -14.90
C THR A 265 12.44 9.70 -15.58
N ASP A 266 13.72 9.46 -15.26
CA ASP A 266 14.37 8.19 -15.55
C ASP A 266 13.82 7.16 -14.55
N THR A 267 12.54 6.82 -14.73
CA THR A 267 11.83 5.80 -13.93
C THR A 267 12.62 4.50 -13.92
N VAL A 268 13.33 4.21 -15.01
CA VAL A 268 14.25 3.09 -15.16
C VAL A 268 15.41 3.13 -14.16
N ASN A 269 16.08 4.28 -14.02
CA ASN A 269 17.18 4.45 -13.06
C ASN A 269 16.65 4.41 -11.63
N THR A 270 15.47 4.98 -11.39
CA THR A 270 14.78 4.98 -10.09
C THR A 270 14.44 3.55 -9.66
N ILE A 271 13.76 2.78 -10.53
CA ILE A 271 13.42 1.37 -10.30
C ILE A 271 14.70 0.56 -10.07
N ASN A 272 15.72 0.71 -10.91
CA ASN A 272 16.99 0.00 -10.73
C ASN A 272 17.62 0.31 -9.38
N HIS A 273 17.78 1.58 -9.02
CA HIS A 273 18.38 1.99 -7.75
C HIS A 273 17.61 1.41 -6.56
N LEU A 274 16.29 1.50 -6.62
CA LEU A 274 15.37 0.95 -5.64
C LEU A 274 15.54 -0.57 -5.50
N LEU A 275 15.53 -1.32 -6.61
CA LEU A 275 15.63 -2.79 -6.58
C LEU A 275 16.98 -3.24 -6.03
N HIS A 276 18.08 -2.53 -6.33
CA HIS A 276 19.38 -2.81 -5.71
C HIS A 276 19.35 -2.55 -4.19
N GLY A 277 18.65 -1.50 -3.75
CA GLY A 277 18.48 -1.21 -2.33
C GLY A 277 17.68 -2.29 -1.61
N ILE A 278 16.54 -2.69 -2.16
CA ILE A 278 15.71 -3.78 -1.61
C ILE A 278 16.50 -5.08 -1.52
N THR A 279 17.19 -5.45 -2.60
CA THR A 279 18.00 -6.68 -2.61
C THR A 279 19.10 -6.61 -1.56
N ALA A 280 19.75 -5.46 -1.40
CA ALA A 280 20.78 -5.28 -0.37
C ALA A 280 20.21 -5.42 1.05
N ILE A 281 19.08 -4.77 1.34
CA ILE A 281 18.41 -4.84 2.65
C ILE A 281 17.97 -6.27 2.96
N ALA A 282 17.27 -6.94 2.03
CA ALA A 282 16.80 -8.30 2.21
C ALA A 282 17.96 -9.27 2.46
N THR A 283 19.03 -9.17 1.66
CA THR A 283 20.21 -10.03 1.81
C THR A 283 20.92 -9.77 3.13
N ALA A 284 21.14 -8.50 3.50
CA ALA A 284 21.77 -8.14 4.77
C ALA A 284 20.93 -8.58 5.98
N THR A 285 19.61 -8.52 5.87
CA THR A 285 18.70 -9.03 6.92
C THR A 285 18.88 -10.53 7.10
N GLY A 286 18.99 -11.30 6.01
CA GLY A 286 19.28 -12.74 6.09
C GLY A 286 20.62 -13.03 6.78
N VAL A 287 21.67 -12.27 6.43
CA VAL A 287 22.98 -12.35 7.09
C VAL A 287 22.86 -12.07 8.60
N ILE A 288 22.15 -11.01 9.01
CA ILE A 288 21.96 -10.68 10.43
C ILE A 288 21.18 -11.76 11.17
N ALA A 289 20.13 -12.31 10.55
CA ALA A 289 19.31 -13.39 11.12
C ALA A 289 20.15 -14.62 11.41
N GLU A 290 21.01 -15.02 10.45
CA GLU A 290 21.92 -16.15 10.59
C GLU A 290 22.95 -15.93 11.71
N ILE A 291 23.63 -14.78 11.72
CA ILE A 291 24.66 -14.48 12.73
C ILE A 291 24.07 -14.36 14.13
N SER A 292 22.91 -13.73 14.25
CA SER A 292 22.30 -13.41 15.55
C SER A 292 21.39 -14.53 16.06
N GLY A 293 21.07 -15.53 15.23
CA GLY A 293 20.16 -16.63 15.58
C GLY A 293 18.74 -16.17 15.86
N VAL A 294 18.27 -15.13 15.16
CA VAL A 294 16.95 -14.51 15.36
C VAL A 294 16.04 -14.68 14.15
N SER A 295 14.75 -14.38 14.31
CA SER A 295 13.82 -14.36 13.18
C SER A 295 14.18 -13.29 12.15
N VAL A 296 13.74 -13.46 10.90
CA VAL A 296 13.96 -12.46 9.83
C VAL A 296 13.35 -11.10 10.22
N ASP A 297 12.19 -11.10 10.88
CA ASP A 297 11.54 -9.88 11.36
C ASP A 297 12.37 -9.16 12.44
N ASP A 298 12.89 -9.92 13.41
CA ASP A 298 13.77 -9.36 14.44
C ASP A 298 15.08 -8.85 13.85
N ALA A 299 15.67 -9.58 12.89
CA ALA A 299 16.88 -9.17 12.18
C ALA A 299 16.65 -7.87 11.40
N ARG A 300 15.47 -7.70 10.79
CA ARG A 300 15.11 -6.48 10.06
C ARG A 300 14.99 -5.28 11.00
N LEU A 301 14.33 -5.46 12.15
CA LEU A 301 14.28 -4.44 13.20
C LEU A 301 15.68 -4.11 13.73
N GLN A 302 16.54 -5.10 13.90
CA GLN A 302 17.92 -4.93 14.32
C GLN A 302 18.73 -4.12 13.29
N LEU A 303 18.61 -4.44 11.99
CA LEU A 303 19.24 -3.69 10.90
C LEU A 303 18.82 -2.23 10.92
N GLN A 304 17.52 -1.96 11.06
CA GLN A 304 16.99 -0.59 11.13
C GLN A 304 17.51 0.17 12.35
N ARG A 305 17.55 -0.47 13.53
CA ARG A 305 18.08 0.15 14.77
C ARG A 305 19.56 0.47 14.62
N LEU A 306 20.34 -0.45 14.08
CA LEU A 306 21.77 -0.25 13.87
C LEU A 306 22.02 0.86 12.86
N ALA A 307 21.35 0.85 11.70
CA ALA A 307 21.45 1.92 10.71
C ALA A 307 21.17 3.31 11.33
N ARG A 308 20.09 3.43 12.13
CA ARG A 308 19.77 4.66 12.86
C ARG A 308 20.84 5.04 13.87
N SER A 309 21.32 4.09 14.67
CA SER A 309 22.37 4.36 15.67
C SER A 309 23.67 4.85 15.03
N HIS A 310 23.97 4.40 13.82
CA HIS A 310 25.11 4.81 13.00
C HIS A 310 24.86 6.06 12.16
N GLY A 311 23.68 6.68 12.25
CA GLY A 311 23.33 7.85 11.44
C GLY A 311 23.33 7.57 9.93
N GLN A 312 23.02 6.34 9.51
CA GLN A 312 23.03 5.88 8.12
C GLN A 312 21.63 5.46 7.66
N THR A 313 21.41 5.46 6.34
CA THR A 313 20.22 4.82 5.76
C THR A 313 20.31 3.30 5.90
N ALA A 314 19.16 2.61 5.96
CA ALA A 314 19.13 1.16 6.05
C ALA A 314 19.82 0.53 4.83
N THR A 315 19.60 1.09 3.63
CA THR A 315 20.30 0.66 2.41
C THR A 315 21.83 0.81 2.53
N THR A 316 22.33 1.93 3.04
CA THR A 316 23.79 2.16 3.18
C THR A 316 24.38 1.18 4.18
N TYR A 317 23.71 1.01 5.32
CA TYR A 317 24.14 0.13 6.37
C TYR A 317 24.07 -1.35 5.93
N ALA A 318 23.04 -1.75 5.19
CA ALA A 318 22.93 -3.07 4.58
C ALA A 318 24.12 -3.38 3.66
N ARG A 319 24.55 -2.41 2.83
CA ARG A 319 25.75 -2.57 2.01
C ARG A 319 27.02 -2.75 2.85
N ALA A 320 27.13 -2.06 3.98
CA ALA A 320 28.24 -2.23 4.93
C ALA A 320 28.25 -3.64 5.55
N VAL A 321 27.08 -4.17 5.94
CA VAL A 321 26.93 -5.55 6.42
C VAL A 321 27.36 -6.56 5.35
N LEU A 322 26.92 -6.38 4.10
CA LEU A 322 27.32 -7.26 2.99
C LEU A 322 28.82 -7.16 2.67
N ALA A 323 29.42 -5.98 2.82
CA ALA A 323 30.87 -5.82 2.68
C ALA A 323 31.63 -6.55 3.81
N ALA A 324 31.15 -6.46 5.06
CA ALA A 324 31.70 -7.20 6.18
C ALA A 324 31.60 -8.71 5.98
N GLN A 325 30.46 -9.23 5.49
CA GLN A 325 30.27 -10.63 5.13
C GLN A 325 31.24 -11.11 4.05
N ARG A 326 31.49 -10.30 3.01
CA ARG A 326 32.46 -10.65 1.97
C ARG A 326 33.90 -10.68 2.49
N ALA A 327 34.24 -9.78 3.42
CA ALA A 327 35.57 -9.71 4.02
C ALA A 327 35.81 -10.83 5.05
N HIS A 328 34.77 -11.23 5.79
CA HIS A 328 34.84 -12.25 6.84
C HIS A 328 33.67 -13.24 6.71
N PRO A 329 33.72 -14.21 5.77
CA PRO A 329 32.60 -15.10 5.49
C PRO A 329 32.12 -15.93 6.68
N ASP A 330 33.05 -16.35 7.54
CA ASP A 330 32.74 -17.21 8.69
C ASP A 330 32.16 -16.44 9.90
N ASN A 331 32.53 -15.16 10.04
CA ASN A 331 32.10 -14.33 11.16
C ASN A 331 32.25 -12.81 10.87
N PRO A 332 31.27 -12.19 10.21
CA PRO A 332 31.27 -10.76 9.94
C PRO A 332 31.14 -9.90 11.20
N ALA A 333 30.68 -10.45 12.34
CA ALA A 333 30.54 -9.70 13.58
C ALA A 333 31.91 -9.26 14.17
N VAL A 334 33.01 -9.89 13.75
CA VAL A 334 34.39 -9.50 14.12
C VAL A 334 34.69 -8.06 13.72
N THR A 335 34.08 -7.56 12.64
CA THR A 335 34.23 -6.17 12.20
C THR A 335 33.58 -5.16 13.16
N GLY A 336 32.81 -5.62 14.15
CA GLY A 336 32.02 -4.77 15.02
C GLY A 336 30.76 -4.21 14.36
N ILE A 337 30.44 -4.62 13.11
CA ILE A 337 29.30 -4.05 12.36
C ILE A 337 28.01 -4.16 13.16
N LEU A 338 27.74 -5.29 13.83
CA LEU A 338 26.51 -5.51 14.61
C LEU A 338 26.45 -4.79 15.97
N ARG A 339 27.44 -3.95 16.29
CA ARG A 339 27.46 -3.16 17.53
C ARG A 339 27.01 -1.73 17.24
N PRO A 340 26.28 -1.08 18.17
CA PRO A 340 26.05 0.36 18.08
C PRO A 340 27.40 1.11 18.14
N PRO A 341 27.50 2.31 17.55
CA PRO A 341 28.73 3.08 17.59
C PRO A 341 29.10 3.43 19.04
N PRO A 342 30.41 3.53 19.36
CA PRO A 342 30.88 3.77 20.72
C PRO A 342 30.45 5.13 21.29
N ASP A 343 30.27 6.14 20.43
CA ASP A 343 29.64 7.41 20.78
C ASP A 343 28.28 7.52 20.06
N LEU A 344 27.20 7.57 20.83
CA LEU A 344 25.90 7.96 20.29
C LEU A 344 25.99 9.42 19.84
N THR A 345 25.76 9.68 18.56
CA THR A 345 25.70 11.06 18.06
C THR A 345 24.61 11.80 18.85
N PRO A 346 24.92 12.92 19.52
CA PRO A 346 23.92 13.71 20.21
C PRO A 346 22.79 14.11 19.24
N PRO A 347 21.53 14.20 19.70
CA PRO A 347 20.44 14.65 18.82
C PRO A 347 20.83 15.98 18.18
N GLN A 348 20.69 16.09 16.86
CA GLN A 348 20.98 17.34 16.16
C GLN A 348 20.03 18.42 16.69
N ARG A 349 20.61 19.45 17.30
CA ARG A 349 19.88 20.58 17.84
C ARG A 349 19.38 21.41 16.65
N ILE A 350 18.09 21.72 16.64
CA ILE A 350 17.41 22.43 15.53
C ILE A 350 17.91 23.89 15.37
N ASP A 351 18.69 24.41 16.31
CA ASP A 351 19.14 25.80 16.36
C ASP A 351 20.53 26.04 15.72
N SER A 352 20.79 25.56 14.49
CA SER A 352 22.04 25.83 13.76
C SER A 352 21.81 26.44 12.39
#